data_AF-A0A7W4LHT6-F1
#
_entry.id   AF-A0A7W4LHT6-F1
#
_cell.length_a   1.000
_cell.length_b   1.000
_cell.length_c   1.000
_cell.angle_alpha   90.00
_cell.angle_beta   90.00
_cell.angle_gamma   90.00
#
_symmetry.space_group_name_H-M   'P 1'
#
loop_
_entity.id
_entity.type
_entity.pdbx_description
1 polymer ?
#
loop_
_entity_poly.entity_id
_entity_poly.type
_entity_poly.pdbx_seq_one_letter_code
_entity_poly.pdbx_strand_id
1 'polypeptide(L)'
;MLIIPAEHPLDWKRPPVITLLLILLNTLIYFGYQGGDSERRETAIHTYLDGGLLNRERALFVDAFSTREKLDVVEREQLDGLRRQHLATLILFDLEFEHQLHQRADYQADAAWQTARGKAEAARDLISSMRFGFIPAKFSVQGLFGAMFLHGSFDHLLGNMLFLFIFGFALEIALGRAVYLGMYLLSGVASHLLWWALDPAWVTGVGASGAISGLMGMYIGVYGLRRINFFYWLGPLIGYFKAPALWILPVWMGKELYGLLQAEGNTNYYAHLGGLGAGFLAVWLPRLIGRLKVDEAYLHKEDPDAPFKRELAALDQLIGRFALDQVAARGLDLLQRYPARPTLLDRLYPAAKARQDKALLGALLKQLFALPDTPAIKPLLIRLAEDSNDAQQPLLQHTAVRLHLLQKLLKASEGPRALAIWRRLSQLPQPASQLPALTLQLAKQLGQRQDLGAVSELTQYLRKVFPEAEQTQQLIFYRQHLGR
;
A
#
# COMPACT_ATOMS: atom_id res chain seq x y z
N MET A 1 -4.32 11.40 -6.79
CA MET A 1 -3.43 10.47 -7.52
C MET A 1 -2.40 9.95 -6.53
N LEU A 2 -2.25 8.64 -6.38
CA LEU A 2 -1.25 8.01 -5.52
C LEU A 2 -0.40 7.06 -6.37
N ILE A 3 0.93 7.21 -6.32
CA ILE A 3 1.87 6.30 -6.98
C ILE A 3 2.94 5.94 -5.93
N ILE A 4 3.03 4.67 -5.56
CA ILE A 4 3.91 4.20 -4.48
C ILE A 4 4.66 2.93 -4.90
N PRO A 5 5.93 2.77 -4.46
CA PRO A 5 6.68 1.55 -4.70
C PRO A 5 6.04 0.38 -3.91
N ALA A 6 5.88 -0.77 -4.58
CA ALA A 6 5.15 -1.94 -4.09
C ALA A 6 5.80 -3.26 -4.57
N GLU A 7 7.07 -3.49 -4.23
CA GLU A 7 7.80 -4.69 -4.69
C GLU A 7 7.48 -5.96 -3.91
N HIS A 8 7.34 -5.86 -2.59
CA HIS A 8 7.15 -7.04 -1.74
C HIS A 8 5.95 -6.88 -0.83
N PRO A 9 5.13 -7.94 -0.67
CA PRO A 9 4.08 -7.94 0.34
C PRO A 9 4.70 -7.81 1.75
N LEU A 10 3.95 -7.21 2.67
CA LEU A 10 4.35 -7.02 4.06
C LEU A 10 4.74 -8.37 4.70
N ASP A 11 6.02 -8.56 5.02
CA ASP A 11 6.51 -9.71 5.76
C ASP A 11 6.47 -9.43 7.26
N TRP A 12 5.32 -9.73 7.88
CA TRP A 12 5.11 -9.53 9.31
C TRP A 12 6.00 -10.40 10.22
N LYS A 13 6.79 -11.33 9.68
CA LYS A 13 7.82 -12.04 10.45
C LYS A 13 9.03 -11.14 10.74
N ARG A 14 9.23 -10.06 9.98
CA ARG A 14 10.26 -9.04 10.18
C ARG A 14 9.62 -7.65 10.14
N PRO A 15 8.83 -7.27 11.16
CA PRO A 15 8.13 -5.99 11.15
C PRO A 15 9.13 -4.81 11.23
N PRO A 16 8.83 -3.66 10.59
CA PRO A 16 9.66 -2.47 10.64
C PRO A 16 9.44 -1.71 11.96
N VAL A 17 9.98 -2.24 13.05
CA VAL A 17 9.77 -1.75 14.41
C VAL A 17 10.16 -0.28 14.54
N ILE A 18 11.30 0.15 14.00
CA ILE A 18 11.75 1.54 14.12
C ILE A 18 10.83 2.48 13.36
N THR A 19 10.41 2.11 12.16
CA THR A 19 9.46 2.89 11.36
C THR A 19 8.14 3.08 12.10
N LEU A 20 7.60 2.01 12.69
CA LEU A 20 6.37 2.08 13.48
C LEU A 20 6.54 2.92 14.75
N LEU A 21 7.70 2.82 15.43
CA LEU A 21 8.00 3.63 16.61
C LEU A 21 8.13 5.12 16.26
N LEU A 22 8.77 5.47 15.13
CA LEU A 22 8.83 6.84 14.65
C LEU A 22 7.44 7.36 14.32
N ILE A 23 6.59 6.57 13.67
CA ILE A 23 5.20 6.95 13.38
C ILE A 23 4.42 7.20 14.68
N LEU A 24 4.54 6.29 15.64
CA LEU A 24 3.90 6.42 16.94
C LEU A 24 4.38 7.68 17.67
N LEU A 25 5.70 7.92 17.71
CA LEU A 25 6.28 9.09 18.36
C LEU A 25 5.76 10.40 17.77
N ASN A 26 5.78 10.53 16.44
CA ASN A 26 5.26 11.71 15.74
C ASN A 26 3.76 11.92 16.02
N THR A 27 2.98 10.84 16.05
CA THR A 27 1.55 10.88 16.35
C THR A 27 1.28 11.32 17.79
N LEU A 28 2.04 10.79 18.75
CA LEU A 28 1.94 11.16 20.16
C LEU A 28 2.35 12.63 20.39
N ILE A 29 3.39 13.10 19.72
CA ILE A 29 3.81 14.51 19.81
C ILE A 29 2.72 15.43 19.25
N TYR A 30 2.17 15.10 18.08
CA TYR A 30 1.15 15.93 17.44
C TYR A 30 -0.15 16.02 18.27
N PHE A 31 -0.73 14.89 18.65
CA PHE A 31 -2.00 14.89 19.38
C PHE A 31 -1.84 15.18 20.88
N GLY A 32 -0.71 14.79 21.47
CA GLY A 32 -0.45 15.00 22.90
C GLY A 32 0.17 16.37 23.19
N TYR A 33 1.37 16.63 22.69
CA TYR A 33 2.12 17.84 23.05
C TYR A 33 1.67 19.09 22.27
N GLN A 34 1.48 18.98 20.95
CA GLN A 34 1.05 20.10 20.10
C GLN A 34 -0.44 20.43 20.27
N GLY A 35 -1.24 19.51 20.84
CA GLY A 35 -2.66 19.74 21.12
C GLY A 35 -2.95 20.97 22.00
N GLY A 36 -1.99 21.41 22.82
CA GLY A 36 -2.09 22.62 23.63
C GLY A 36 -1.62 23.93 22.96
N ASP A 37 -1.15 23.90 21.71
CA ASP A 37 -0.56 25.08 21.08
C ASP A 37 -1.55 26.21 20.81
N SER A 38 -2.84 25.89 20.60
CA SER A 38 -3.88 26.91 20.42
C SER A 38 -4.04 27.78 21.67
N GLU A 39 -4.05 27.17 22.86
CA GLU A 39 -4.14 27.87 24.14
C GLU A 39 -2.86 28.66 24.43
N ARG A 40 -1.68 28.07 24.15
CA ARG A 40 -0.38 28.78 24.28
C ARG A 40 -0.32 30.00 23.37
N ARG A 41 -0.82 29.88 22.13
CA ARG A 41 -0.91 31.00 21.17
C ARG A 41 -1.82 32.10 21.69
N GLU A 42 -3.01 31.73 22.16
CA GLU A 42 -3.95 32.69 22.72
C GLU A 42 -3.36 33.42 23.93
N THR A 43 -2.71 32.69 24.84
CA THR A 43 -2.00 33.25 26.01
C THR A 43 -0.92 34.25 25.59
N ALA A 44 -0.14 33.93 24.55
CA ALA A 44 0.92 34.81 24.05
C ALA A 44 0.34 36.11 23.44
N ILE A 45 -0.75 36.00 22.67
CA ILE A 45 -1.42 37.17 22.07
C ILE A 45 -2.05 38.05 23.15
N HIS A 46 -2.72 37.48 24.16
CA HIS A 46 -3.26 38.25 25.28
C HIS A 46 -2.14 38.93 26.07
N THR A 47 -1.05 38.22 26.38
CA THR A 47 0.12 38.82 27.06
C THR A 47 0.68 40.01 26.28
N TYR A 48 0.74 39.91 24.95
CA TYR A 48 1.18 40.99 24.08
C TYR A 48 0.23 42.20 24.11
N LEU A 49 -1.07 41.95 24.03
CA LEU A 49 -2.10 43.01 24.03
C LEU A 49 -2.20 43.71 25.39
N ASP A 50 -2.20 42.95 26.48
CA ASP A 50 -2.29 43.45 27.86
C ASP A 50 -1.06 44.25 28.27
N GLY A 51 0.10 43.93 27.68
CA GLY A 51 1.32 44.73 27.80
C GLY A 51 1.27 46.09 27.09
N GLY A 52 0.19 46.39 26.36
CA GLY A 52 0.05 47.65 25.60
C GLY A 52 0.98 47.75 24.38
N LEU A 53 1.62 46.64 23.98
CA LEU A 53 2.67 46.61 22.95
C LEU A 53 2.13 47.01 21.57
N LEU A 54 0.89 46.63 21.24
CA LEU A 54 0.27 46.98 19.96
C LEU A 54 0.26 48.50 19.70
N ASN A 55 0.03 49.32 20.74
CA ASN A 55 -0.01 50.77 20.57
C ASN A 55 1.38 51.36 20.27
N ARG A 56 2.46 50.67 20.67
CA ARG A 56 3.85 51.09 20.46
C ARG A 56 4.41 50.55 19.14
N GLU A 57 4.14 49.29 18.85
CA GLU A 57 4.81 48.53 17.78
C GLU A 57 4.08 48.58 16.45
N ARG A 58 2.78 48.91 16.42
CA ARG A 58 1.97 48.90 15.20
C ARG A 58 2.58 49.72 14.06
N ALA A 59 2.89 50.99 14.30
CA ALA A 59 3.43 51.86 13.26
C ALA A 59 4.80 51.38 12.76
N LEU A 60 5.63 50.88 13.67
CA LEU A 60 6.96 50.34 13.35
C LEU A 60 6.86 49.09 12.49
N PHE A 61 5.95 48.18 12.85
CA PHE A 61 5.72 46.95 12.11
C PHE A 61 5.13 47.21 10.74
N VAL A 62 4.07 48.02 10.64
CA VAL A 62 3.42 48.32 9.36
C VAL A 62 4.44 48.93 8.39
N ASP A 63 5.29 49.84 8.86
CA ASP A 63 6.32 50.45 8.02
C ASP A 63 7.40 49.44 7.57
N ALA A 64 7.92 48.63 8.50
CA ALA A 64 8.92 47.61 8.20
C ALA A 64 8.38 46.53 7.27
N PHE A 65 7.19 46.00 7.56
CA PHE A 65 6.53 44.95 6.79
C PHE A 65 6.15 45.44 5.38
N SER A 66 5.54 46.63 5.26
CA SER A 66 5.21 47.21 3.96
C SER A 66 6.44 47.44 3.09
N THR A 67 7.56 47.85 3.69
CA THR A 67 8.82 48.04 2.96
C THR A 67 9.41 46.71 2.49
N ARG A 68 9.44 45.69 3.37
CA ARG A 68 9.99 44.37 3.06
C ARG A 68 9.18 43.64 1.98
N GLU A 69 7.86 43.61 2.12
CA GLU A 69 6.95 42.92 1.19
C GLU A 69 6.58 43.78 -0.03
N LYS A 70 7.06 45.03 -0.11
CA LYS A 70 6.79 46.00 -1.19
C LYS A 70 5.29 46.22 -1.41
N LEU A 71 4.54 46.35 -0.32
CA LEU A 71 3.10 46.56 -0.36
C LEU A 71 2.76 47.89 -1.03
N ASP A 72 1.71 47.90 -1.84
CA ASP A 72 1.13 49.14 -2.35
C ASP A 72 0.35 49.90 -1.27
N VAL A 73 -0.19 51.08 -1.63
CA VAL A 73 -0.92 51.94 -0.69
C VAL A 73 -2.17 51.24 -0.15
N VAL A 74 -2.89 50.51 -1.01
CA VAL A 74 -4.14 49.84 -0.64
C VAL A 74 -3.84 48.65 0.28
N GLU A 75 -2.82 47.86 -0.04
CA GLU A 75 -2.37 46.73 0.78
C GLU A 75 -1.87 47.20 2.15
N ARG A 76 -1.15 48.33 2.21
CA ARG A 76 -0.73 48.95 3.48
C ARG A 76 -1.93 49.40 4.33
N GLU A 77 -2.93 50.03 3.72
CA GLU A 77 -4.15 50.42 4.41
C GLU A 77 -4.93 49.21 4.93
N GLN A 78 -4.99 48.13 4.16
CA GLN A 78 -5.61 46.87 4.58
C GLN A 78 -4.87 46.24 5.77
N LEU A 79 -3.53 46.22 5.73
CA LEU A 79 -2.68 45.73 6.83
C LEU A 79 -2.92 46.54 8.11
N ASP A 80 -2.92 47.87 8.01
CA ASP A 80 -3.15 48.74 9.16
C ASP A 80 -4.60 48.65 9.68
N GLY A 81 -5.57 48.40 8.78
CA GLY A 81 -6.99 48.20 9.10
C GLY A 81 -7.33 46.86 9.76
N LEU A 82 -6.38 45.94 9.91
CA LEU A 82 -6.62 44.64 10.51
C LEU A 82 -7.15 44.73 11.95
N ARG A 83 -7.97 43.75 12.35
CA ARG A 83 -8.43 43.63 13.74
C ARG A 83 -7.22 43.53 14.68
N ARG A 84 -7.33 44.17 15.85
CA ARG A 84 -6.25 44.23 16.87
C ARG A 84 -5.60 42.88 17.14
N GLN A 85 -6.38 41.81 17.31
CA GLN A 85 -5.87 40.46 17.56
C GLN A 85 -5.10 39.89 16.36
N HIS A 86 -5.57 40.09 15.13
CA HIS A 86 -4.88 39.63 13.93
C HIS A 86 -3.56 40.38 13.75
N LEU A 87 -3.56 41.71 13.91
CA LEU A 87 -2.36 42.51 13.80
C LEU A 87 -1.34 42.17 14.91
N ALA A 88 -1.81 41.97 16.15
CA ALA A 88 -0.96 41.47 17.24
C ALA A 88 -0.34 40.10 16.92
N THR A 89 -1.10 39.20 16.28
CA THR A 89 -0.58 37.91 15.84
C THR A 89 0.52 38.08 14.80
N LEU A 90 0.32 38.94 13.80
CA LEU A 90 1.37 39.20 12.80
C LEU A 90 2.63 39.76 13.44
N ILE A 91 2.50 40.78 14.29
CA ILE A 91 3.65 41.44 14.94
C ILE A 91 4.41 40.51 15.89
N LEU A 92 3.69 39.72 16.69
CA LEU A 92 4.32 38.85 17.68
C LEU A 92 5.04 37.66 17.04
N PHE A 93 4.57 37.19 15.89
CA PHE A 93 5.11 36.00 15.21
C PHE A 93 6.09 36.34 14.07
N ASP A 94 6.31 37.63 13.77
CA ASP A 94 7.35 38.07 12.85
C ASP A 94 8.71 38.15 13.55
N LEU A 95 9.52 37.10 13.39
CA LEU A 95 10.82 36.97 14.04
C LEU A 95 11.88 37.92 13.47
N GLU A 96 11.73 38.36 12.21
CA GLU A 96 12.62 39.34 11.63
C GLU A 96 12.33 40.74 12.20
N PHE A 97 11.05 41.09 12.35
CA PHE A 97 10.64 42.31 13.02
C PHE A 97 11.10 42.32 14.49
N GLU A 98 10.98 41.19 15.21
CA GLU A 98 11.56 41.05 16.56
C GLU A 98 13.05 41.37 16.56
N HIS A 99 13.80 40.77 15.64
CA HIS A 99 15.25 40.98 15.55
C HIS A 99 15.61 42.45 15.28
N GLN A 100 14.87 43.11 14.40
CA GLN A 100 15.05 44.54 14.10
C GLN A 100 14.65 45.43 15.29
N LEU A 101 13.52 45.13 15.95
CA LEU A 101 13.02 45.85 17.11
C LEU A 101 14.05 45.86 18.25
N HIS A 102 14.65 44.71 18.54
CA HIS A 102 15.67 44.56 19.59
C HIS A 102 16.97 45.35 19.34
N GLN A 103 17.21 45.76 18.10
CA GLN A 103 18.37 46.58 17.72
C GLN A 103 18.11 48.08 17.79
N ARG A 104 16.84 48.51 17.95
CA ARG A 104 16.52 49.93 17.98
C ARG A 104 16.95 50.58 19.29
N ALA A 105 17.53 51.78 19.18
CA ALA A 105 17.99 52.54 20.33
C ALA A 105 16.86 52.96 21.28
N ASP A 106 15.68 53.31 20.76
CA ASP A 106 14.51 53.67 21.55
C ASP A 106 13.95 52.48 22.36
N TYR A 107 13.93 51.29 21.76
CA TYR A 107 13.59 50.05 22.45
C TYR A 107 14.60 49.71 23.56
N GLN A 108 15.90 49.79 23.26
CA GLN A 108 16.97 49.50 24.22
C GLN A 108 17.01 50.49 25.40
N ALA A 109 16.54 51.72 25.20
CA ALA A 109 16.42 52.73 26.26
C ALA A 109 15.19 52.56 27.16
N ASP A 110 14.18 51.77 26.76
CA ASP A 110 12.92 51.59 27.50
C ASP A 110 12.83 50.20 28.15
N ALA A 111 13.19 50.13 29.44
CA ALA A 111 13.15 48.88 30.21
C ALA A 111 11.73 48.34 30.42
N ALA A 112 10.70 49.20 30.44
CA ALA A 112 9.31 48.76 30.58
C ALA A 112 8.82 48.10 29.30
N TRP A 113 9.20 48.65 28.14
CA TRP A 113 8.95 48.03 26.84
C TRP A 113 9.61 46.67 26.74
N GLN A 114 10.91 46.57 27.03
CA GLN A 114 11.66 45.32 27.02
C GLN A 114 11.03 44.26 27.93
N THR A 115 10.61 44.65 29.14
CA THR A 115 9.97 43.73 30.08
C THR A 115 8.62 43.22 29.55
N ALA A 116 7.78 44.09 28.99
CA ALA A 116 6.49 43.71 28.43
C ALA A 116 6.65 42.82 27.19
N ARG A 117 7.54 43.18 26.27
CA ARG A 117 7.84 42.42 25.05
C ARG A 117 8.45 41.06 25.38
N GLY A 118 9.43 41.01 26.27
CA GLY A 118 10.05 39.77 26.71
C GLY A 118 9.07 38.78 27.38
N LYS A 119 8.04 39.26 28.09
CA LYS A 119 6.96 38.40 28.61
C LYS A 119 6.11 37.80 27.47
N ALA A 120 5.75 38.60 26.48
CA ALA A 120 4.98 38.14 25.33
C ALA A 120 5.78 37.12 24.49
N GLU A 121 7.07 37.37 24.27
CA GLU A 121 7.97 36.45 23.57
C GLU A 121 8.17 35.16 24.36
N ALA A 122 8.38 35.24 25.67
CA ALA A 122 8.49 34.05 26.51
C ALA A 122 7.21 33.19 26.47
N ALA A 123 6.03 33.82 26.44
CA ALA A 123 4.77 33.11 26.28
C ALA A 123 4.62 32.46 24.88
N ARG A 124 5.01 33.18 23.82
CA ARG A 124 5.04 32.66 22.44
C ARG A 124 6.00 31.48 22.30
N ASP A 125 7.18 31.57 22.90
CA ASP A 125 8.24 30.56 22.80
C ASP A 125 7.91 29.26 23.58
N LEU A 126 6.74 29.19 24.24
CA LEU A 126 6.17 27.95 24.76
C LEU A 126 5.42 27.14 23.69
N ILE A 127 5.00 27.77 22.59
CA ILE A 127 4.34 27.11 21.46
C ILE A 127 5.33 26.12 20.83
N SER A 128 4.88 24.90 20.53
CA SER A 128 5.77 23.81 20.12
C SER A 128 6.68 24.18 18.95
N SER A 129 6.13 24.81 17.91
CA SER A 129 6.87 25.23 16.73
C SER A 129 7.92 26.29 17.05
N MET A 130 7.65 27.23 17.94
CA MET A 130 8.64 28.25 18.33
C MET A 130 9.72 27.67 19.23
N ARG A 131 9.36 26.72 20.10
CA ARG A 131 10.28 26.11 21.05
C ARG A 131 11.23 25.08 20.43
N PHE A 132 10.70 24.25 19.55
CA PHE A 132 11.40 23.08 19.01
C PHE A 132 11.48 23.07 17.48
N GLY A 133 10.87 24.04 16.79
CA GLY A 133 11.06 24.23 15.35
C GLY A 133 12.45 24.75 15.03
N PHE A 134 12.84 24.60 13.77
CA PHE A 134 14.15 25.04 13.29
C PHE A 134 14.00 26.39 12.60
N ILE A 135 14.70 27.40 13.11
CA ILE A 135 14.73 28.74 12.54
C ILE A 135 16.17 28.99 12.07
N PRO A 136 16.45 29.04 10.76
CA PRO A 136 17.79 29.22 10.23
C PRO A 136 18.52 30.45 10.78
N ALA A 137 17.87 31.62 10.78
CA ALA A 137 18.46 32.85 11.32
C ALA A 137 18.75 32.78 12.83
N LYS A 138 18.09 31.88 13.56
CA LYS A 138 18.23 31.66 15.02
C LYS A 138 18.62 30.21 15.29
N PHE A 139 19.77 29.81 14.74
CA PHE A 139 20.27 28.44 14.81
C PHE A 139 20.21 27.88 16.23
N SER A 140 19.60 26.71 16.40
CA SER A 140 19.57 25.99 17.66
C SER A 140 19.69 24.48 17.46
N VAL A 141 20.47 23.83 18.33
CA VAL A 141 20.59 22.36 18.32
C VAL A 141 19.25 21.71 18.65
N GLN A 142 18.47 22.31 19.55
CA GLN A 142 17.12 21.86 19.86
C GLN A 142 16.20 21.89 18.63
N GLY A 143 16.26 22.95 17.82
CA GLY A 143 15.51 23.05 16.58
C GLY A 143 15.93 22.01 15.54
N LEU A 144 17.24 21.73 15.41
CA LEU A 144 17.75 20.74 14.45
C LEU A 144 17.09 19.37 14.59
N PHE A 145 16.86 18.92 15.83
CA PHE A 145 16.25 17.62 16.11
C PHE A 145 14.74 17.73 16.37
N GLY A 146 14.31 18.73 17.14
CA GLY A 146 12.91 18.90 17.54
C GLY A 146 11.97 19.09 16.35
N ALA A 147 12.41 19.87 15.35
CA ALA A 147 11.60 20.19 14.18
C ALA A 147 11.22 18.94 13.38
N MET A 148 12.07 17.90 13.40
CA MET A 148 11.83 16.64 12.71
C MET A 148 10.56 15.91 13.19
N PHE A 149 10.08 16.22 14.40
CA PHE A 149 8.97 15.52 15.02
C PHE A 149 7.69 16.36 15.15
N LEU A 150 7.75 17.63 14.77
CA LEU A 150 6.61 18.55 14.82
C LEU A 150 5.88 18.60 13.47
N HIS A 151 4.57 18.82 13.50
CA HIS A 151 3.77 18.96 12.29
C HIS A 151 2.85 20.17 12.37
N GLY A 152 2.77 20.95 11.29
CA GLY A 152 1.96 22.17 11.25
C GLY A 152 0.45 21.95 11.06
N SER A 153 0.05 20.76 10.59
CA SER A 153 -1.34 20.40 10.38
C SER A 153 -1.53 18.88 10.35
N PHE A 154 -2.78 18.44 10.40
CA PHE A 154 -3.12 17.01 10.36
C PHE A 154 -2.75 16.38 9.02
N ASP A 155 -3.05 17.05 7.90
CA ASP A 155 -2.69 16.56 6.57
C ASP A 155 -1.17 16.45 6.38
N HIS A 156 -0.41 17.38 6.98
CA HIS A 156 1.05 17.31 6.99
C HIS A 156 1.55 16.08 7.77
N LEU A 157 0.99 15.80 8.94
CA LEU A 157 1.29 14.57 9.69
C LEU A 157 0.94 13.33 8.86
N LEU A 158 -0.29 13.24 8.35
CA LEU A 158 -0.77 12.08 7.60
C LEU A 158 0.11 11.79 6.38
N GLY A 159 0.46 12.82 5.62
CA GLY A 159 1.37 12.70 4.48
C GLY A 159 2.75 12.17 4.89
N ASN A 160 3.35 12.76 5.92
CA ASN A 160 4.66 12.31 6.40
C ASN A 160 4.63 10.86 6.90
N MET A 161 3.59 10.46 7.65
CA MET A 161 3.49 9.10 8.18
C MET A 161 3.28 8.06 7.07
N LEU A 162 2.52 8.40 6.02
CA LEU A 162 2.34 7.55 4.85
C LEU A 162 3.68 7.29 4.14
N PHE A 163 4.45 8.34 3.84
CA PHE A 163 5.75 8.20 3.18
C PHE A 163 6.80 7.54 4.08
N LEU A 164 6.83 7.89 5.36
CA LEU A 164 7.67 7.23 6.35
C LEU A 164 7.38 5.72 6.41
N PHE A 165 6.10 5.32 6.37
CA PHE A 165 5.73 3.91 6.34
C PHE A 165 6.23 3.22 5.07
N ILE A 166 5.97 3.80 3.90
CA ILE A 166 6.32 3.21 2.59
C ILE A 166 7.83 3.02 2.45
N PHE A 167 8.60 4.09 2.67
CA PHE A 167 10.06 4.04 2.51
C PHE A 167 10.74 3.36 3.69
N GLY A 168 10.30 3.68 4.91
CA GLY A 168 10.85 3.12 6.13
C GLY A 168 10.70 1.61 6.20
N PHE A 169 9.56 1.06 5.78
CA PHE A 169 9.35 -0.38 5.71
C PHE A 169 10.43 -1.08 4.87
N ALA A 170 10.62 -0.63 3.63
CA ALA A 170 11.57 -1.25 2.72
C ALA A 170 13.02 -1.06 3.17
N LEU A 171 13.37 0.15 3.63
CA LEU A 171 14.73 0.50 4.03
C LEU A 171 15.14 -0.13 5.36
N GLU A 172 14.24 -0.21 6.34
CA GLU A 172 14.54 -0.84 7.64
C GLU A 172 14.84 -2.34 7.47
N ILE A 173 14.12 -3.01 6.57
CA ILE A 173 14.38 -4.42 6.25
C ILE A 173 15.70 -4.55 5.47
N ALA A 174 15.95 -3.68 4.49
CA ALA A 174 17.13 -3.75 3.63
C ALA A 174 18.44 -3.38 4.37
N LEU A 175 18.40 -2.40 5.28
CA LEU A 175 19.57 -1.83 5.95
C LEU A 175 19.73 -2.30 7.41
N GLY A 176 18.66 -2.80 8.01
CA GLY A 176 18.60 -3.11 9.44
C GLY A 176 18.27 -1.90 10.31
N ARG A 177 17.73 -2.18 11.49
CA ARG A 177 17.11 -1.20 12.41
C ARG A 177 18.02 -0.04 12.81
N ALA A 178 19.24 -0.34 13.26
CA ALA A 178 20.16 0.66 13.79
C ALA A 178 20.70 1.60 12.70
N VAL A 179 21.05 1.03 11.55
CA VAL A 179 21.55 1.79 10.40
C VAL A 179 20.45 2.68 9.84
N TYR A 180 19.23 2.13 9.68
CA TYR A 180 18.06 2.88 9.26
C TYR A 180 17.78 4.08 10.17
N LEU A 181 17.74 3.88 11.49
CA LEU A 181 17.49 4.97 12.45
C LEU A 181 18.57 6.05 12.38
N GLY A 182 19.85 5.64 12.36
CA GLY A 182 20.97 6.58 12.27
C GLY A 182 20.95 7.40 10.98
N MET A 183 20.64 6.77 9.85
CA MET A 183 20.52 7.45 8.56
C MET A 183 19.30 8.39 8.52
N TYR A 184 18.15 8.00 9.08
CA TYR A 184 16.97 8.86 9.21
C TYR A 184 17.28 10.15 9.97
N LEU A 185 17.93 10.03 11.13
CA LEU A 185 18.33 11.18 11.95
C LEU A 185 19.37 12.05 11.24
N LEU A 186 20.39 11.43 10.63
CA LEU A 186 21.42 12.15 9.88
C LEU A 186 20.83 12.95 8.72
N SER A 187 19.89 12.38 7.96
CA SER A 187 19.23 13.07 6.86
C SER A 187 18.40 14.25 7.33
N GLY A 188 17.69 14.14 8.46
CA GLY A 188 16.94 15.27 9.02
C GLY A 188 17.85 16.42 9.47
N VAL A 189 18.96 16.10 10.13
CA VAL A 189 19.96 17.09 10.53
C VAL A 189 20.60 17.74 9.29
N ALA A 190 21.03 16.96 8.30
CA ALA A 190 21.63 17.47 7.08
C ALA A 190 20.67 18.36 6.28
N SER A 191 19.38 18.02 6.27
CA SER A 191 18.30 18.85 5.72
C SER A 191 18.31 20.25 6.35
N HIS A 192 18.23 20.33 7.68
CA HIS A 192 18.23 21.62 8.37
C HIS A 192 19.55 22.39 8.23
N LEU A 193 20.70 21.69 8.25
CA LEU A 193 22.01 22.32 8.04
C LEU A 193 22.16 22.92 6.64
N LEU A 194 21.67 22.24 5.60
CA LEU A 194 21.72 22.78 4.25
C LEU A 194 20.81 24.00 4.12
N TRP A 195 19.61 23.97 4.70
CA TRP A 195 18.74 25.14 4.73
C TRP A 195 19.43 26.32 5.41
N TRP A 196 19.99 26.11 6.60
CA TRP A 196 20.72 27.15 7.33
C TRP A 196 21.88 27.77 6.54
N ALA A 197 22.64 26.94 5.83
CA ALA A 197 23.78 27.41 5.07
C ALA A 197 23.40 28.23 3.83
N LEU A 198 22.23 27.96 3.22
CA LEU A 198 21.83 28.54 1.94
C LEU A 198 20.78 29.65 2.06
N ASP A 199 19.94 29.59 3.09
CA ASP A 199 18.82 30.51 3.30
C ASP A 199 18.58 30.70 4.81
N PRO A 200 19.28 31.66 5.45
CA PRO A 200 19.12 31.99 6.87
C PRO A 200 17.81 32.78 7.10
N ALA A 201 16.67 32.19 6.74
CA ALA A 201 15.35 32.78 6.89
C ALA A 201 14.92 32.90 8.37
N TRP A 202 14.10 33.91 8.65
CA TRP A 202 13.42 34.14 9.94
C TRP A 202 12.08 33.41 10.05
N VAL A 203 11.99 32.23 9.43
CA VAL A 203 10.77 31.41 9.39
C VAL A 203 11.01 30.11 10.13
N THR A 204 10.03 29.68 10.90
CA THR A 204 10.06 28.44 11.66
C THR A 204 9.71 27.24 10.77
N GLY A 205 10.67 26.33 10.57
CA GLY A 205 10.45 25.05 9.92
C GLY A 205 10.06 23.93 10.89
N VAL A 206 9.09 23.11 10.49
CA VAL A 206 8.67 21.89 11.18
C VAL A 206 8.38 20.79 10.17
N GLY A 207 8.57 19.53 10.56
CA GLY A 207 8.17 18.37 9.77
C GLY A 207 9.26 17.31 9.66
N ALA A 208 8.83 16.05 9.60
CA ALA A 208 9.68 14.91 9.27
C ALA A 208 10.11 14.89 7.78
N SER A 209 9.60 15.80 6.95
CA SER A 209 9.72 15.78 5.49
C SER A 209 11.17 15.83 4.99
N GLY A 210 12.07 16.57 5.66
CA GLY A 210 13.50 16.56 5.34
C GLY A 210 14.16 15.19 5.54
N ALA A 211 13.86 14.51 6.66
CA ALA A 211 14.36 13.16 6.92
C ALA A 211 13.75 12.13 5.97
N ILE A 212 12.46 12.25 5.65
CA ILE A 212 11.77 11.41 4.66
C ILE A 212 12.36 11.61 3.26
N SER A 213 12.69 12.85 2.89
CA SER A 213 13.41 13.12 1.63
C SER A 213 14.77 12.41 1.60
N GLY A 214 15.44 12.33 2.75
CA GLY A 214 16.60 11.46 2.90
C GLY A 214 16.33 9.98 2.72
N LEU A 215 15.23 9.45 3.26
CA LEU A 215 14.82 8.07 2.98
C LEU A 215 14.62 7.84 1.47
N MET A 216 14.10 8.82 0.74
CA MET A 216 14.00 8.73 -0.72
C MET A 216 15.39 8.68 -1.39
N GLY A 217 16.32 9.52 -0.94
CA GLY A 217 17.72 9.47 -1.36
C GLY A 217 18.36 8.10 -1.10
N MET A 218 18.16 7.55 0.10
CA MET A 218 18.61 6.20 0.47
C MET A 218 17.99 5.14 -0.43
N TYR A 219 16.69 5.23 -0.70
CA TYR A 219 15.97 4.32 -1.59
C TYR A 219 16.59 4.32 -2.99
N ILE A 220 16.97 5.48 -3.52
CA ILE A 220 17.69 5.59 -4.79
C ILE A 220 19.10 5.00 -4.69
N GLY A 221 19.80 5.21 -3.57
CA GLY A 221 21.11 4.60 -3.33
C GLY A 221 21.06 3.07 -3.25
N VAL A 222 19.97 2.50 -2.73
CA VAL A 222 19.74 1.05 -2.62
C VAL A 222 19.31 0.44 -3.95
N TYR A 223 18.28 1.00 -4.60
CA TYR A 223 17.62 0.42 -5.77
C TYR A 223 18.17 0.93 -7.11
N GLY A 224 18.70 2.15 -7.18
CA GLY A 224 19.29 2.73 -8.37
C GLY A 224 18.38 2.69 -9.60
N LEU A 225 18.87 2.08 -10.69
CA LEU A 225 18.13 1.90 -11.95
C LEU A 225 17.26 0.62 -11.98
N ARG A 226 17.16 -0.12 -10.87
CA ARG A 226 16.32 -1.33 -10.80
C ARG A 226 14.86 -0.97 -11.07
N ARG A 227 14.22 -1.78 -11.92
CA ARG A 227 12.79 -1.61 -12.24
C ARG A 227 11.95 -2.25 -11.15
N ILE A 228 11.30 -1.40 -10.37
CA ILE A 228 10.44 -1.79 -9.26
C ILE A 228 8.97 -1.71 -9.68
N ASN A 229 8.11 -2.46 -9.00
CA ASN A 229 6.67 -2.31 -9.18
C ASN A 229 6.19 -1.04 -8.48
N PHE A 230 5.44 -0.21 -9.18
CA PHE A 230 4.70 0.91 -8.63
C PHE A 230 3.22 0.56 -8.64
N PHE A 231 2.59 0.64 -7.47
CA PHE A 231 1.14 0.70 -7.37
C PHE A 231 0.68 2.10 -7.74
N TYR A 232 -0.37 2.21 -8.54
CA TYR A 232 -1.01 3.49 -8.81
C TYR A 232 -2.52 3.44 -8.57
N TRP A 233 -3.02 4.57 -8.06
CA TRP A 233 -4.43 4.85 -7.89
C TRP A 233 -4.76 6.22 -8.50
N LEU A 234 -5.44 6.16 -9.65
CA LEU A 234 -5.89 7.29 -10.46
C LEU A 234 -7.42 7.24 -10.55
N GLY A 235 -8.10 7.30 -9.40
CA GLY A 235 -9.56 7.23 -9.31
C GLY A 235 -10.10 5.83 -9.70
N PRO A 236 -10.82 5.67 -10.82
CA PRO A 236 -11.27 4.36 -11.29
C PRO A 236 -10.14 3.47 -11.83
N LEU A 237 -8.98 4.04 -12.18
CA LEU A 237 -7.86 3.29 -12.71
C LEU A 237 -6.93 2.84 -11.58
N ILE A 238 -6.91 1.53 -11.33
CA ILE A 238 -6.09 0.88 -10.30
C ILE A 238 -5.20 -0.15 -10.99
N GLY A 239 -3.91 -0.13 -10.71
CA GLY A 239 -3.01 -1.11 -11.30
C GLY A 239 -1.59 -1.03 -10.78
N TYR A 240 -0.72 -1.76 -11.46
CA TYR A 240 0.71 -1.80 -11.21
C TYR A 240 1.47 -1.57 -12.51
N PHE A 241 2.53 -0.79 -12.48
CA PHE A 241 3.49 -0.70 -13.60
C PHE A 241 4.92 -0.89 -13.08
N LYS A 242 5.83 -1.32 -13.96
CA LYS A 242 7.26 -1.42 -13.64
C LYS A 242 8.01 -0.22 -14.18
N ALA A 243 8.71 0.51 -13.32
CA ALA A 243 9.58 1.61 -13.72
C ALA A 243 10.85 1.62 -12.86
N PRO A 244 11.94 2.27 -13.32
CA PRO A 244 13.12 2.46 -12.49
C PRO A 244 12.77 3.15 -11.16
N ALA A 245 13.37 2.73 -10.04
CA ALA A 245 13.13 3.34 -8.72
C ALA A 245 13.32 4.88 -8.73
N LEU A 246 14.22 5.37 -9.59
CA LEU A 246 14.45 6.81 -9.82
C LEU A 246 13.17 7.59 -10.21
N TRP A 247 12.17 6.94 -10.79
CA TRP A 247 10.89 7.57 -11.17
C TRP A 247 10.05 8.03 -9.97
N ILE A 248 10.45 7.67 -8.76
CA ILE A 248 9.87 8.26 -7.56
C ILE A 248 10.22 9.74 -7.40
N LEU A 249 11.37 10.18 -7.95
CA LEU A 249 11.81 11.57 -7.89
C LEU A 249 10.87 12.51 -8.66
N PRO A 250 10.55 12.31 -9.95
CA PRO A 250 9.71 13.25 -10.67
C PRO A 250 8.26 13.27 -10.17
N VAL A 251 7.74 12.14 -9.66
CA VAL A 251 6.37 12.07 -9.12
C VAL A 251 6.25 12.88 -7.83
N TRP A 252 7.28 12.87 -6.98
CA TRP A 252 7.29 13.58 -5.71
C TRP A 252 7.81 15.02 -5.85
N MET A 253 8.97 15.21 -6.48
CA MET A 253 9.52 16.54 -6.79
C MET A 253 8.60 17.32 -7.74
N GLY A 254 7.83 16.67 -8.61
CA GLY A 254 6.87 17.36 -9.47
C GLY A 254 5.74 18.03 -8.69
N LYS A 255 5.34 17.48 -7.54
CA LYS A 255 4.37 18.11 -6.64
C LYS A 255 4.99 19.31 -5.90
N GLU A 256 6.21 19.17 -5.41
CA GLU A 256 6.97 20.25 -4.76
C GLU A 256 7.29 21.40 -5.75
N LEU A 257 7.69 21.05 -6.98
CA LEU A 257 7.97 21.98 -8.08
C LEU A 257 6.70 22.67 -8.58
N TYR A 258 5.56 21.96 -8.61
CA TYR A 258 4.26 22.59 -8.89
C TYR A 258 3.87 23.60 -7.80
N GLY A 259 4.11 23.27 -6.53
CA GLY A 259 3.95 24.22 -5.42
C GLY A 259 4.86 25.44 -5.53
N LEU A 260 6.10 25.26 -6.02
CA LEU A 260 7.05 26.36 -6.30
C LEU A 260 6.52 27.31 -7.38
N LEU A 261 5.99 26.75 -8.47
CA LEU A 261 5.49 27.52 -9.62
C LEU A 261 4.20 28.28 -9.29
N GLN A 262 3.42 27.81 -8.31
CA GLN A 262 2.18 28.46 -7.87
C GLN A 262 2.40 29.51 -6.77
N ALA A 263 3.63 29.68 -6.25
CA ALA A 263 3.95 30.58 -5.14
C ALA A 263 3.06 30.39 -3.89
N GLU A 264 2.48 29.20 -3.72
CA GLU A 264 1.44 28.91 -2.72
C GLU A 264 1.96 28.17 -1.47
N GLY A 265 3.28 28.06 -1.23
CA GLY A 265 3.78 27.18 -0.17
C GLY A 265 5.08 27.58 0.52
N ASN A 266 5.02 27.63 1.87
CA ASN A 266 6.12 27.57 2.84
C ASN A 266 6.92 26.25 2.79
N THR A 267 7.07 25.63 1.62
CA THR A 267 7.83 24.38 1.42
C THR A 267 9.28 24.73 1.15
N ASN A 268 10.14 24.35 2.08
CA ASN A 268 11.55 24.70 2.03
C ASN A 268 12.35 23.69 1.18
N TYR A 269 12.61 24.07 -0.06
CA TYR A 269 13.32 23.28 -1.06
C TYR A 269 14.75 22.91 -0.64
N TYR A 270 15.46 23.80 0.05
CA TYR A 270 16.83 23.55 0.49
C TYR A 270 16.89 22.45 1.55
N ALA A 271 15.93 22.41 2.48
CA ALA A 271 15.82 21.33 3.45
C ALA A 271 15.60 19.97 2.76
N HIS A 272 14.66 19.88 1.83
CA HIS A 272 14.41 18.62 1.11
C HIS A 272 15.61 18.17 0.29
N LEU A 273 16.26 19.09 -0.43
CA LEU A 273 17.47 18.80 -1.19
C LEU A 273 18.59 18.26 -0.28
N GLY A 274 18.77 18.86 0.90
CA GLY A 274 19.77 18.45 1.87
C GLY A 274 19.50 17.06 2.43
N GLY A 275 18.24 16.78 2.76
CA GLY A 275 17.81 15.45 3.17
C GLY A 275 18.10 14.40 2.09
N LEU A 276 17.60 14.61 0.88
CA LEU A 276 17.76 13.72 -0.28
C LEU A 276 19.23 13.44 -0.59
N GLY A 277 20.04 14.50 -0.72
CA GLY A 277 21.47 14.37 -1.02
C GLY A 277 22.20 13.60 0.08
N ALA A 278 21.96 13.94 1.34
CA ALA A 278 22.59 13.25 2.47
C ALA A 278 22.20 11.77 2.53
N GLY A 279 20.92 11.45 2.35
CA GLY A 279 20.44 10.07 2.37
C GLY A 279 21.00 9.23 1.22
N PHE A 280 21.06 9.81 0.01
CA PHE A 280 21.68 9.15 -1.14
C PHE A 280 23.16 8.86 -0.88
N LEU A 281 23.93 9.87 -0.46
CA LEU A 281 25.37 9.71 -0.20
C LEU A 281 25.64 8.75 0.97
N ALA A 282 24.82 8.77 2.02
CA ALA A 282 24.94 7.90 3.18
C ALA A 282 24.79 6.41 2.83
N VAL A 283 24.06 6.07 1.76
CA VAL A 283 23.94 4.68 1.28
C VAL A 283 24.93 4.40 0.16
N TRP A 284 24.99 5.28 -0.84
CA TRP A 284 25.76 5.07 -2.06
C TRP A 284 27.26 4.94 -1.78
N LEU A 285 27.84 5.84 -1.00
CA LEU A 285 29.29 5.84 -0.73
C LEU A 285 29.73 4.61 0.08
N PRO A 286 29.10 4.24 1.22
CA PRO A 286 29.46 3.02 1.93
C PRO A 286 29.22 1.73 1.14
N ARG A 287 28.22 1.71 0.25
CA ARG A 287 27.96 0.57 -0.65
C ARG A 287 29.05 0.42 -1.70
N LEU A 288 29.53 1.52 -2.29
CA LEU A 288 30.66 1.51 -3.23
C LEU A 288 31.95 0.95 -2.61
N ILE A 289 32.19 1.25 -1.33
CA ILE A 289 33.42 0.83 -0.61
C ILE A 289 33.21 -0.53 0.09
N GLY A 290 32.07 -1.19 -0.10
CA GLY A 290 31.78 -2.52 0.47
C GLY A 290 31.57 -2.54 1.99
N ARG A 291 31.33 -1.38 2.61
CA ARG A 291 31.16 -1.22 4.07
C ARG A 291 29.71 -1.29 4.54
N LEU A 292 28.74 -1.21 3.62
CA LEU A 292 27.32 -1.35 3.92
C LEU A 292 26.81 -2.71 3.44
N LYS A 293 26.41 -3.55 4.38
CA LYS A 293 25.70 -4.80 4.08
C LYS A 293 24.24 -4.48 3.84
N VAL A 294 23.77 -4.73 2.63
CA VAL A 294 22.35 -4.62 2.26
C VAL A 294 21.81 -6.03 2.04
N ASP A 295 20.58 -6.31 2.47
CA ASP A 295 19.93 -7.60 2.23
C ASP A 295 19.59 -7.75 0.73
N GLU A 296 20.58 -8.17 -0.06
CA GLU A 296 20.41 -8.40 -1.51
C GLU A 296 19.37 -9.50 -1.78
N ALA A 297 19.17 -10.46 -0.87
CA ALA A 297 18.15 -11.49 -1.03
C ALA A 297 16.73 -10.91 -0.94
N TYR A 298 16.53 -9.90 -0.08
CA TYR A 298 15.30 -9.12 -0.06
C TYR A 298 15.13 -8.33 -1.37
N LEU A 299 16.17 -7.61 -1.80
CA LEU A 299 16.09 -6.78 -3.02
C LEU A 299 15.91 -7.60 -4.31
N HIS A 300 16.40 -8.84 -4.34
CA HIS A 300 16.29 -9.76 -5.48
C HIS A 300 15.16 -10.78 -5.32
N LYS A 301 14.26 -10.59 -4.34
CA LYS A 301 13.12 -11.48 -4.12
C LYS A 301 12.10 -11.32 -5.27
N GLU A 302 12.43 -11.88 -6.44
CA GLU A 302 11.46 -12.03 -7.52
C GLU A 302 10.27 -12.84 -6.97
N ASP A 303 9.06 -12.43 -7.33
CA ASP A 303 7.87 -13.24 -7.13
C ASP A 303 8.17 -14.66 -7.67
N PRO A 304 8.16 -15.72 -6.85
CA PRO A 304 8.48 -17.07 -7.29
C PRO A 304 7.60 -17.54 -8.44
N ASP A 305 6.40 -16.96 -8.57
CA ASP A 305 5.45 -17.23 -9.65
C ASP A 305 5.64 -16.30 -10.86
N ALA A 306 6.57 -15.34 -10.85
CA ALA A 306 6.83 -14.46 -11.98
C ALA A 306 7.22 -15.18 -13.28
N PRO A 307 8.04 -16.26 -13.26
CA PRO A 307 8.27 -17.07 -14.46
C PRO A 307 6.96 -17.68 -14.98
N PHE A 308 6.15 -18.26 -14.09
CA PHE A 308 4.85 -18.83 -14.46
C PHE A 308 3.88 -17.80 -15.03
N LYS A 309 3.77 -16.62 -14.42
CA LYS A 309 2.90 -15.52 -14.88
C LYS A 309 3.30 -15.01 -16.26
N ARG A 310 4.61 -14.88 -16.54
CA ARG A 310 5.12 -14.50 -17.88
C ARG A 310 4.73 -15.52 -18.94
N GLU A 311 4.87 -16.79 -18.61
CA GLU A 311 4.50 -17.90 -19.49
C GLU A 311 2.99 -17.99 -19.72
N LEU A 312 2.19 -17.77 -18.68
CA LEU A 312 0.74 -17.72 -18.78
C LEU A 312 0.28 -16.53 -19.64
N ALA A 313 0.89 -15.36 -19.49
CA ALA A 313 0.61 -14.20 -20.33
C ALA A 313 1.00 -14.43 -21.80
N ALA A 314 2.12 -15.10 -22.07
CA ALA A 314 2.51 -15.50 -23.41
C ALA A 314 1.50 -16.51 -24.00
N LEU A 315 1.00 -17.44 -23.20
CA LEU A 315 -0.07 -18.35 -23.59
C LEU A 315 -1.37 -17.60 -23.93
N ASP A 316 -1.77 -16.61 -23.10
CA ASP A 316 -2.94 -15.77 -23.35
C ASP A 316 -2.81 -14.97 -24.66
N GLN A 317 -1.61 -14.50 -25.02
CA GLN A 317 -1.36 -13.87 -26.33
C GLN A 317 -1.55 -14.83 -27.50
N LEU A 318 -1.11 -16.08 -27.37
CA LEU A 318 -1.33 -17.11 -28.39
C LEU A 318 -2.82 -17.44 -28.54
N ILE A 319 -3.55 -17.53 -27.41
CA ILE A 319 -5.00 -17.72 -27.40
C ILE A 319 -5.70 -16.54 -28.08
N GLY A 320 -5.34 -15.30 -27.76
CA GLY A 320 -5.95 -14.10 -28.34
C GLY A 320 -5.72 -13.94 -29.85
N ARG A 321 -4.65 -14.55 -30.39
CA ARG A 321 -4.37 -14.61 -31.84
C ARG A 321 -4.92 -15.88 -32.51
N PHE A 322 -5.68 -16.70 -31.79
CA PHE A 322 -6.23 -17.98 -32.26
C PHE A 322 -5.16 -18.97 -32.76
N ALA A 323 -3.93 -18.89 -32.26
CA ALA A 323 -2.82 -19.76 -32.64
C ALA A 323 -2.88 -21.12 -31.92
N LEU A 324 -3.97 -21.87 -32.11
CA LEU A 324 -4.31 -23.05 -31.32
C LEU A 324 -3.27 -24.18 -31.35
N ASP A 325 -2.55 -24.37 -32.48
CA ASP A 325 -1.45 -25.36 -32.55
C ASP A 325 -0.30 -25.01 -31.60
N GLN A 326 0.07 -23.73 -31.53
CA GLN A 326 1.11 -23.25 -30.63
C GLN A 326 0.66 -23.30 -29.17
N VAL A 327 -0.62 -22.99 -28.90
CA VAL A 327 -1.22 -23.14 -27.57
C VAL A 327 -1.15 -24.59 -27.11
N ALA A 328 -1.42 -25.56 -27.97
CA ALA A 328 -1.38 -26.97 -27.60
C ALA A 328 0.05 -27.46 -27.30
N ALA A 329 1.01 -27.15 -28.18
CA ALA A 329 2.41 -27.50 -27.98
C ALA A 329 2.99 -26.84 -26.71
N ARG A 330 2.75 -25.53 -26.54
CA ARG A 330 3.20 -24.79 -25.36
C ARG A 330 2.48 -25.22 -24.09
N GLY A 331 1.20 -25.54 -24.18
CA GLY A 331 0.38 -25.99 -23.06
C GLY A 331 0.89 -27.28 -22.44
N LEU A 332 1.27 -28.27 -23.25
CA LEU A 332 1.86 -29.52 -22.76
C LEU A 332 3.18 -29.29 -22.01
N ASP A 333 4.06 -28.46 -22.57
CA ASP A 333 5.32 -28.05 -21.91
C ASP A 333 5.06 -27.31 -20.58
N LEU A 334 4.09 -26.38 -20.55
CA LEU A 334 3.73 -25.67 -19.33
C LEU A 334 3.11 -26.55 -18.27
N LEU A 335 2.30 -27.55 -18.65
CA LEU A 335 1.77 -28.53 -17.71
C LEU A 335 2.90 -29.33 -17.05
N GLN A 336 3.97 -29.64 -17.78
CA GLN A 336 5.13 -30.35 -17.22
C GLN A 336 5.96 -29.46 -16.28
N ARG A 337 6.21 -28.20 -16.66
CA ARG A 337 7.02 -27.25 -15.88
C ARG A 337 6.29 -26.68 -14.65
N TYR A 338 4.98 -26.50 -14.74
CA TYR A 338 4.16 -25.89 -13.70
C TYR A 338 2.94 -26.78 -13.36
N PRO A 339 3.16 -27.97 -12.78
CA PRO A 339 2.08 -28.87 -12.45
C PRO A 339 1.17 -28.28 -11.37
N ALA A 340 -0.07 -28.76 -11.30
CA ALA A 340 -1.02 -28.43 -10.24
C ALA A 340 -1.39 -26.94 -10.17
N ARG A 341 -1.48 -26.24 -11.31
CA ARG A 341 -1.92 -24.84 -11.40
C ARG A 341 -3.34 -24.75 -11.99
N PRO A 342 -4.40 -24.51 -11.17
CA PRO A 342 -5.77 -24.42 -11.66
C PRO A 342 -5.98 -23.41 -12.79
N THR A 343 -5.32 -22.26 -12.72
CA THR A 343 -5.40 -21.19 -13.73
C THR A 343 -4.86 -21.63 -15.09
N LEU A 344 -3.81 -22.46 -15.11
CA LEU A 344 -3.27 -23.01 -16.35
C LEU A 344 -4.25 -24.02 -16.98
N LEU A 345 -4.83 -24.91 -16.17
CA LEU A 345 -5.85 -25.86 -16.64
C LEU A 345 -7.06 -25.12 -17.23
N ASP A 346 -7.47 -24.03 -16.58
CA ASP A 346 -8.59 -23.19 -17.01
C ASP A 346 -8.36 -22.56 -18.39
N ARG A 347 -7.13 -22.10 -18.66
CA ARG A 347 -6.73 -21.51 -19.96
C ARG A 347 -6.58 -22.54 -21.07
N LEU A 348 -6.10 -23.74 -20.74
CA LEU A 348 -5.83 -24.79 -21.72
C LEU A 348 -7.10 -25.56 -22.13
N TYR A 349 -8.11 -25.63 -21.26
CA TYR A 349 -9.30 -26.43 -21.54
C TYR A 349 -10.05 -26.02 -22.82
N PRO A 350 -10.35 -24.72 -23.08
CA PRO A 350 -11.00 -24.30 -24.31
C PRO A 350 -10.21 -24.69 -25.57
N ALA A 351 -8.88 -24.56 -25.52
CA ALA A 351 -8.01 -24.93 -26.63
C ALA A 351 -8.00 -26.44 -26.87
N ALA A 352 -7.92 -27.25 -25.81
CA ALA A 352 -8.01 -28.71 -25.89
C ALA A 352 -9.34 -29.16 -26.50
N LYS A 353 -10.45 -28.56 -26.05
CA LYS A 353 -11.80 -28.83 -26.54
C LYS A 353 -11.97 -28.47 -28.02
N ALA A 354 -11.62 -27.22 -28.39
CA ALA A 354 -11.78 -26.70 -29.74
C ALA A 354 -10.98 -27.50 -30.78
N ARG A 355 -9.81 -28.00 -30.39
CA ARG A 355 -8.94 -28.82 -31.25
C ARG A 355 -9.29 -30.30 -31.25
N GLN A 356 -10.16 -30.76 -30.34
CA GLN A 356 -10.33 -32.18 -30.02
C GLN A 356 -8.99 -32.88 -29.71
N ASP A 357 -8.07 -32.16 -29.05
CA ASP A 357 -6.70 -32.60 -28.78
C ASP A 357 -6.68 -33.57 -27.59
N LYS A 358 -6.64 -34.88 -27.91
CA LYS A 358 -6.67 -35.95 -26.90
C LYS A 358 -5.46 -35.92 -25.97
N ALA A 359 -4.28 -35.53 -26.47
CA ALA A 359 -3.05 -35.52 -25.68
C ALA A 359 -3.10 -34.39 -24.65
N LEU A 360 -3.44 -33.18 -25.09
CA LEU A 360 -3.58 -32.03 -24.20
C LEU A 360 -4.71 -32.24 -23.18
N LEU A 361 -5.89 -32.69 -23.63
CA LEU A 361 -7.03 -32.95 -22.75
C LEU A 361 -6.70 -34.05 -21.73
N GLY A 362 -6.03 -35.13 -22.15
CA GLY A 362 -5.59 -36.20 -21.26
C GLY A 362 -4.61 -35.72 -20.18
N ALA A 363 -3.61 -34.92 -20.56
CA ALA A 363 -2.65 -34.33 -19.62
C ALA A 363 -3.34 -33.40 -18.61
N LEU A 364 -4.26 -32.56 -19.09
CA LEU A 364 -5.05 -31.65 -18.27
C LEU A 364 -5.91 -32.41 -17.25
N LEU A 365 -6.67 -33.42 -17.70
CA LEU A 365 -7.53 -34.23 -16.83
C LEU A 365 -6.73 -34.97 -15.76
N LYS A 366 -5.56 -35.51 -16.13
CA LYS A 366 -4.65 -36.18 -15.18
C LYS A 366 -4.23 -35.24 -14.06
N GLN A 367 -3.87 -34.00 -14.38
CA GLN A 367 -3.51 -33.01 -13.36
C GLN A 367 -4.71 -32.55 -12.54
N LEU A 368 -5.85 -32.30 -13.20
CA LEU A 368 -7.08 -31.87 -12.53
C LEU A 368 -7.53 -32.88 -11.47
N PHE A 369 -7.49 -34.18 -11.79
CA PHE A 369 -7.92 -35.22 -10.86
C PHE A 369 -6.92 -35.44 -9.72
N ALA A 370 -5.64 -35.12 -9.92
CA ALA A 370 -4.62 -35.13 -8.87
C ALA A 370 -4.67 -33.91 -7.93
N LEU A 371 -5.29 -32.80 -8.34
CA LEU A 371 -5.38 -31.58 -7.53
C LEU A 371 -6.23 -31.77 -6.27
N PRO A 372 -5.88 -31.12 -5.14
CA PRO A 372 -6.74 -31.07 -3.97
C PRO A 372 -8.05 -30.35 -4.29
N ASP A 373 -9.10 -30.75 -3.59
CA ASP A 373 -10.45 -30.23 -3.78
C ASP A 373 -10.53 -28.80 -3.22
N THR A 374 -10.41 -27.80 -4.10
CA THR A 374 -10.37 -26.37 -3.75
C THR A 374 -11.46 -25.60 -4.48
N PRO A 375 -11.92 -24.45 -3.96
CA PRO A 375 -12.89 -23.60 -4.66
C PRO A 375 -12.41 -23.15 -6.05
N ALA A 376 -11.09 -23.05 -6.26
CA ALA A 376 -10.48 -22.59 -7.50
C ALA A 376 -10.70 -23.52 -8.71
N ILE A 377 -10.84 -24.83 -8.49
CA ILE A 377 -11.05 -25.81 -9.59
C ILE A 377 -12.53 -26.00 -9.95
N LYS A 378 -13.45 -25.52 -9.12
CA LYS A 378 -14.89 -25.73 -9.26
C LYS A 378 -15.46 -25.24 -10.61
N PRO A 379 -15.13 -24.04 -11.13
CA PRO A 379 -15.65 -23.59 -12.42
C PRO A 379 -15.26 -24.52 -13.57
N LEU A 380 -14.03 -25.03 -13.55
CA LEU A 380 -13.54 -25.97 -14.56
C LEU A 380 -14.24 -27.32 -14.48
N LEU A 381 -14.48 -27.84 -13.26
CA LEU A 381 -15.24 -29.08 -13.06
C LEU A 381 -16.66 -28.98 -13.61
N ILE A 382 -17.33 -27.85 -13.41
CA ILE A 382 -18.70 -27.62 -13.92
C ILE A 382 -18.69 -27.64 -15.46
N ARG A 383 -17.77 -26.92 -16.10
CA ARG A 383 -17.64 -26.91 -17.57
C ARG A 383 -17.38 -28.30 -18.14
N LEU A 384 -16.48 -29.06 -17.53
CA LEU A 384 -16.20 -30.44 -17.91
C LEU A 384 -17.43 -31.36 -17.76
N ALA A 385 -18.24 -31.14 -16.72
CA ALA A 385 -19.44 -31.93 -16.48
C ALA A 385 -20.49 -31.69 -17.57
N GLU A 386 -20.71 -30.43 -17.92
CA GLU A 386 -21.61 -30.02 -19.00
C GLU A 386 -21.16 -30.62 -20.34
N ASP A 387 -19.87 -30.48 -20.65
CA ASP A 387 -19.27 -30.95 -21.90
C ASP A 387 -19.15 -32.49 -21.98
N SER A 388 -19.21 -33.21 -20.87
CA SER A 388 -19.20 -34.69 -20.88
C SER A 388 -20.43 -35.33 -21.51
N ASN A 389 -21.48 -34.54 -21.77
CA ASN A 389 -22.66 -34.96 -22.53
C ASN A 389 -22.52 -34.73 -24.04
N ASP A 390 -21.50 -34.00 -24.49
CA ASP A 390 -21.26 -33.72 -25.89
C ASP A 390 -20.68 -34.95 -26.60
N ALA A 391 -21.34 -35.38 -27.68
CA ALA A 391 -20.89 -36.47 -28.55
C ALA A 391 -19.51 -36.23 -29.16
N GLN A 392 -19.11 -34.96 -29.31
CA GLN A 392 -17.83 -34.57 -29.88
C GLN A 392 -16.66 -34.67 -28.89
N GLN A 393 -16.91 -35.07 -27.64
CA GLN A 393 -15.90 -35.14 -26.57
C GLN A 393 -15.71 -36.57 -26.03
N PRO A 394 -15.22 -37.54 -26.84
CA PRO A 394 -15.18 -38.95 -26.49
C PRO A 394 -14.36 -39.26 -25.23
N LEU A 395 -13.31 -38.47 -24.95
CA LEU A 395 -12.50 -38.67 -23.75
C LEU A 395 -13.27 -38.33 -22.46
N LEU A 396 -14.13 -37.31 -22.50
CA LEU A 396 -14.99 -36.95 -21.36
C LEU A 396 -16.13 -37.95 -21.15
N GLN A 397 -16.47 -38.74 -22.18
CA GLN A 397 -17.46 -39.80 -22.07
C GLN A 397 -16.91 -41.10 -21.47
N HIS A 398 -15.59 -41.24 -21.42
CA HIS A 398 -14.95 -42.44 -20.91
C HIS A 398 -15.36 -42.69 -19.44
N THR A 399 -15.74 -43.94 -19.13
CA THR A 399 -16.28 -44.33 -17.82
C THR A 399 -15.36 -43.90 -16.66
N ALA A 400 -14.05 -44.09 -16.80
CA ALA A 400 -13.10 -43.69 -15.76
C ALA A 400 -13.08 -42.17 -15.53
N VAL A 401 -13.19 -41.36 -16.59
CA VAL A 401 -13.20 -39.90 -16.50
C VAL A 401 -14.49 -39.43 -15.81
N ARG A 402 -15.65 -39.99 -16.22
CA ARG A 402 -16.94 -39.71 -15.58
C ARG A 402 -16.98 -40.10 -14.10
N LEU A 403 -16.35 -41.22 -13.72
CA LEU A 403 -16.25 -41.62 -12.30
C LEU A 403 -15.43 -40.62 -11.48
N HIS A 404 -14.27 -40.19 -11.98
CA HIS A 404 -13.47 -39.17 -11.30
C HIS A 404 -14.19 -37.81 -11.24
N LEU A 405 -14.87 -37.43 -12.32
CA LEU A 405 -15.63 -36.19 -12.37
C LEU A 405 -16.81 -36.21 -11.40
N LEU A 406 -17.54 -37.33 -11.30
CA LEU A 406 -18.59 -37.54 -10.31
C LEU A 406 -18.04 -37.36 -8.89
N GLN A 407 -16.92 -38.02 -8.56
CA GLN A 407 -16.26 -37.87 -7.26
C GLN A 407 -15.89 -36.41 -6.96
N LYS A 408 -15.27 -35.72 -7.91
CA LYS A 408 -14.87 -34.32 -7.75
C LYS A 408 -16.06 -33.38 -7.59
N LEU A 409 -17.13 -33.57 -8.36
CA LEU A 409 -18.36 -32.77 -8.25
C LEU A 409 -19.06 -32.99 -6.90
N LEU A 410 -19.11 -34.23 -6.41
CA LEU A 410 -19.64 -34.53 -5.08
C LEU A 410 -18.82 -33.83 -3.99
N LYS A 411 -17.49 -33.87 -4.06
CA LYS A 411 -16.66 -33.12 -3.10
C LYS A 411 -16.82 -31.60 -3.20
N ALA A 412 -17.13 -31.08 -4.39
CA ALA A 412 -17.44 -29.67 -4.62
C ALA A 412 -18.91 -29.28 -4.28
N SER A 413 -19.69 -30.22 -3.74
CA SER A 413 -21.12 -30.06 -3.42
C SER A 413 -22.00 -29.68 -4.61
N GLU A 414 -21.62 -30.12 -5.82
CA GLU A 414 -22.34 -29.87 -7.09
C GLU A 414 -23.32 -31.01 -7.42
N GLY A 415 -24.28 -31.26 -6.51
CA GLY A 415 -25.27 -32.34 -6.60
C GLY A 415 -26.00 -32.44 -7.95
N PRO A 416 -26.60 -31.35 -8.49
CA PRO A 416 -27.33 -31.42 -9.76
C PRO A 416 -26.47 -31.83 -10.95
N ARG A 417 -25.22 -31.34 -11.04
CA ARG A 417 -24.29 -31.73 -12.12
C ARG A 417 -23.77 -33.15 -11.90
N ALA A 418 -23.49 -33.52 -10.66
CA ALA A 418 -23.14 -34.89 -10.28
C ALA A 418 -24.23 -35.90 -10.66
N LEU A 419 -25.51 -35.56 -10.48
CA LEU A 419 -26.65 -36.39 -10.89
C LEU A 419 -26.67 -36.65 -12.39
N ALA A 420 -26.40 -35.64 -13.22
CA ALA A 420 -26.33 -35.81 -14.67
C ALA A 420 -25.24 -36.81 -15.09
N ILE A 421 -24.05 -36.72 -14.47
CA ILE A 421 -22.97 -37.69 -14.70
C ILE A 421 -23.35 -39.09 -14.21
N TRP A 422 -23.94 -39.17 -13.02
CA TRP A 422 -24.38 -40.43 -12.42
C TRP A 422 -25.40 -41.15 -13.31
N ARG A 423 -26.37 -40.45 -13.90
CA ARG A 423 -27.37 -41.04 -14.81
C ARG A 423 -26.75 -41.73 -16.03
N ARG A 424 -25.63 -41.20 -16.53
CA ARG A 424 -24.90 -41.84 -17.63
C ARG A 424 -24.14 -43.08 -17.16
N LEU A 425 -23.56 -43.04 -15.96
CA LEU A 425 -22.85 -44.17 -15.37
C LEU A 425 -23.78 -45.31 -14.97
N SER A 426 -25.00 -45.00 -14.51
CA SER A 426 -25.97 -45.99 -14.05
C SER A 426 -26.58 -46.82 -15.18
N GLN A 427 -26.50 -46.33 -16.42
CA GLN A 427 -26.96 -47.02 -17.64
C GLN A 427 -25.93 -47.98 -18.24
N LEU A 428 -24.71 -48.04 -17.68
CA LEU A 428 -23.67 -48.92 -18.21
C LEU A 428 -24.02 -50.40 -17.98
N PRO A 429 -23.74 -51.30 -18.95
CA PRO A 429 -24.01 -52.73 -18.82
C PRO A 429 -23.30 -53.37 -17.62
N GLN A 430 -22.09 -52.88 -17.30
CA GLN A 430 -21.30 -53.29 -16.14
C GLN A 430 -21.11 -52.08 -15.22
N PRO A 431 -21.90 -51.98 -14.13
CA PRO A 431 -21.83 -50.84 -13.24
C PRO A 431 -20.58 -50.91 -12.37
N ALA A 432 -19.94 -49.75 -12.14
CA ALA A 432 -18.68 -49.66 -11.42
C ALA A 432 -18.86 -50.00 -9.93
N SER A 433 -17.89 -50.71 -9.34
CA SER A 433 -17.91 -51.12 -7.93
C SER A 433 -17.97 -49.97 -6.92
N GLN A 434 -17.51 -48.79 -7.31
CA GLN A 434 -17.52 -47.58 -6.47
C GLN A 434 -18.88 -46.87 -6.47
N LEU A 435 -19.78 -47.22 -7.40
CA LEU A 435 -21.03 -46.50 -7.62
C LEU A 435 -22.00 -46.54 -6.42
N PRO A 436 -22.11 -47.62 -5.61
CA PRO A 436 -22.94 -47.61 -4.41
C PRO A 436 -22.58 -46.50 -3.41
N ALA A 437 -21.28 -46.35 -3.10
CA ALA A 437 -20.80 -45.31 -2.19
C ALA A 437 -21.07 -43.90 -2.74
N LEU A 438 -20.79 -43.67 -4.02
CA LEU A 438 -21.03 -42.37 -4.67
C LEU A 438 -22.52 -42.04 -4.76
N THR A 439 -23.37 -43.05 -5.00
CA THR A 439 -24.83 -42.91 -5.07
C THR A 439 -25.41 -42.48 -3.73
N LEU A 440 -24.96 -43.07 -2.62
CA LEU A 440 -25.36 -42.65 -1.29
C LEU A 440 -24.92 -41.21 -0.98
N GLN A 441 -23.67 -40.86 -1.31
CA GLN A 441 -23.17 -39.49 -1.10
C GLN A 441 -23.98 -38.46 -1.91
N LEU A 442 -24.28 -38.77 -3.17
CA LEU A 442 -25.13 -37.95 -4.04
C LEU A 442 -26.54 -37.79 -3.45
N ALA A 443 -27.15 -38.88 -3.00
CA ALA A 443 -28.48 -38.85 -2.42
C ALA A 443 -28.55 -37.98 -1.15
N LYS A 444 -27.53 -38.02 -0.30
CA LYS A 444 -27.44 -37.12 0.87
C LYS A 444 -27.37 -35.66 0.45
N GLN A 445 -26.59 -35.33 -0.56
CA GLN A 445 -26.48 -33.95 -1.06
C GLN A 445 -27.78 -33.45 -1.72
N LEU A 446 -28.47 -34.30 -2.48
CA LEU A 446 -29.73 -33.94 -3.12
C LEU A 446 -30.89 -33.86 -2.10
N GLY A 447 -30.89 -34.73 -1.09
CA GLY A 447 -31.84 -34.69 0.03
C GLY A 447 -31.73 -33.40 0.84
N GLN A 448 -30.51 -32.92 1.11
CA GLN A 448 -30.29 -31.59 1.71
C GLN A 448 -30.86 -30.44 0.87
N ARG A 449 -31.01 -30.64 -0.44
CA ARG A 449 -31.59 -29.68 -1.38
C ARG A 449 -33.08 -29.94 -1.65
N GLN A 450 -33.70 -30.86 -0.90
CA GLN A 450 -35.10 -31.26 -1.04
C GLN A 450 -35.48 -31.84 -2.42
N ASP A 451 -34.51 -32.38 -3.18
CA ASP A 451 -34.79 -33.09 -4.44
C ASP A 451 -35.15 -34.56 -4.16
N LEU A 452 -36.35 -34.76 -3.63
CA LEU A 452 -36.86 -36.08 -3.24
C LEU A 452 -37.08 -37.01 -4.44
N GLY A 453 -37.34 -36.43 -5.62
CA GLY A 453 -37.48 -37.16 -6.88
C GLY A 453 -36.17 -37.88 -7.24
N ALA A 454 -35.06 -37.15 -7.25
CA ALA A 454 -33.76 -37.73 -7.50
C ALA A 454 -33.34 -38.72 -6.41
N VAL A 455 -33.62 -38.45 -5.13
CA VAL A 455 -33.33 -39.42 -4.05
C VAL A 455 -34.08 -40.74 -4.25
N SER A 456 -35.34 -40.68 -4.71
CA SER A 456 -36.11 -41.89 -5.04
C SER A 456 -35.51 -42.65 -6.23
N GLU A 457 -35.08 -41.94 -7.27
CA GLU A 457 -34.38 -42.53 -8.44
C GLU A 457 -33.11 -43.29 -8.01
N LEU A 458 -32.25 -42.65 -7.21
CA LEU A 458 -31.01 -43.24 -6.68
C LEU A 458 -31.30 -44.47 -5.81
N THR A 459 -32.36 -44.41 -4.98
CA THR A 459 -32.77 -45.53 -4.12
C THR A 459 -33.24 -46.73 -4.93
N GLN A 460 -34.06 -46.51 -5.96
CA GLN A 460 -34.55 -47.58 -6.84
C GLN A 460 -33.39 -48.25 -7.59
N TYR A 461 -32.44 -47.45 -8.07
CA TYR A 461 -31.25 -47.98 -8.73
C TYR A 461 -30.44 -48.92 -7.82
N LEU A 462 -30.10 -48.48 -6.60
CA LEU A 462 -29.33 -49.32 -5.68
C LEU A 462 -30.06 -50.62 -5.31
N ARG A 463 -31.37 -50.56 -5.06
CA ARG A 463 -32.17 -51.76 -4.79
C ARG A 463 -32.15 -52.76 -5.94
N LYS A 464 -32.19 -52.27 -7.18
CA LYS A 464 -32.24 -53.12 -8.37
C LYS A 464 -30.89 -53.71 -8.72
N VAL A 465 -29.83 -52.89 -8.66
CA VAL A 465 -28.51 -53.23 -9.21
C VAL A 465 -27.53 -53.71 -8.14
N PHE A 466 -27.68 -53.24 -6.90
CA PHE A 466 -26.80 -53.54 -5.78
C PHE A 466 -27.59 -53.90 -4.49
N PRO A 467 -28.49 -54.89 -4.52
CA PRO A 467 -29.39 -55.20 -3.39
C PRO A 467 -28.64 -55.52 -2.09
N GLU A 468 -27.49 -56.21 -2.20
CA GLU A 468 -26.68 -56.65 -1.05
C GLU A 468 -25.67 -55.60 -0.55
N ALA A 469 -25.57 -54.43 -1.20
CA ALA A 469 -24.65 -53.40 -0.77
C ALA A 469 -25.14 -52.70 0.50
N GLU A 470 -24.25 -52.48 1.47
CA GLU A 470 -24.57 -51.78 2.72
C GLU A 470 -25.21 -50.40 2.46
N GLN A 471 -24.73 -49.69 1.44
CA GLN A 471 -25.22 -48.37 1.04
C GLN A 471 -26.69 -48.40 0.60
N THR A 472 -27.17 -49.53 0.10
CA THR A 472 -28.58 -49.73 -0.27
C THR A 472 -29.47 -49.66 0.98
N GLN A 473 -29.08 -50.36 2.06
CA GLN A 473 -29.81 -50.30 3.33
C GLN A 473 -29.74 -48.90 3.94
N GLN A 474 -28.56 -48.28 3.97
CA GLN A 474 -28.38 -46.93 4.49
C GLN A 474 -29.25 -45.90 3.76
N LEU A 475 -29.35 -45.99 2.42
CA LEU A 475 -30.16 -45.06 1.63
C LEU A 475 -31.68 -45.27 1.86
N ILE A 476 -32.12 -46.50 2.08
CA ILE A 476 -33.52 -46.81 2.41
C ILE A 476 -33.92 -46.13 3.73
N PHE A 477 -33.09 -46.26 4.77
CA PHE A 477 -33.33 -45.60 6.06
C PHE A 477 -33.30 -44.08 5.94
N TYR A 478 -32.34 -43.53 5.19
CA TYR A 478 -32.23 -42.10 4.96
C TYR A 478 -33.49 -41.53 4.29
N ARG A 479 -34.04 -42.21 3.28
CA ARG A 479 -35.27 -41.80 2.61
C ARG A 479 -36.49 -41.81 3.54
N GLN A 480 -36.62 -42.81 4.42
CA GLN A 480 -37.71 -42.87 5.40
C GLN A 480 -37.68 -41.67 6.36
N HIS A 481 -36.50 -41.16 6.70
CA HIS A 481 -36.33 -39.98 7.54
C HIS A 481 -36.65 -38.67 6.81
N LEU A 482 -36.39 -38.58 5.50
CA LEU A 482 -36.72 -37.40 4.68
C LEU A 482 -38.23 -37.27 4.37
N GLY A 483 -39.00 -38.36 4.51
CA GLY A 483 -40.44 -38.38 4.26
C GLY A 483 -41.32 -38.14 5.50
N ARG A 484 -40.69 -37.92 6.66
CA ARG A 484 -41.31 -37.41 7.89
C ARG A 484 -40.99 -35.92 8.00
#